data_AF-A0A4Z0V2Z1-F1
#
_entry.id   AF-A0A4Z0V2Z1-F1
#
_cell.length_a   1.000
_cell.length_b   1.000
_cell.length_c   1.000
_cell.angle_alpha   90.00
_cell.angle_beta   90.00
_cell.angle_gamma   90.00
#
_symmetry.space_group_name_H-M   'P 1'
#
loop_
_entity.id
_entity.type
_entity.pdbx_description
1 polymer ?
#
loop_
_entity_poly.entity_id
_entity_poly.type
_entity_poly.pdbx_seq_one_letter_code
_entity_poly.pdbx_strand_id
1 'polypeptide(L)'
;MKLRNTLLSIIFATFASVVVGCGAKGNVSPDVKDRKAYSLGREHARRVIAVSDDEAALQDALLDVRARITNINDRLGPQASADYERGFVDCITEEEDSLAKVLF
;
A
#
# COMPACT_ATOMS: atom_id res chain seq x y z
N MET A 1 -35.01 24.77 -27.73
CA MET A 1 -34.39 25.61 -26.67
C MET A 1 -33.72 24.69 -25.67
N LYS A 2 -32.44 24.96 -25.39
CA LYS A 2 -31.59 24.31 -24.39
C LYS A 2 -32.22 24.38 -22.99
N LEU A 3 -32.10 23.31 -22.22
CA LEU A 3 -31.53 23.44 -20.88
C LEU A 3 -30.84 22.14 -20.47
N ARG A 4 -29.51 22.20 -20.44
CA ARG A 4 -28.60 21.24 -19.81
C ARG A 4 -28.85 21.27 -18.30
N ASN A 5 -28.88 20.13 -17.64
CA ASN A 5 -28.43 20.08 -16.25
C ASN A 5 -27.81 18.72 -15.91
N THR A 6 -26.49 18.68 -16.04
CA THR A 6 -25.60 17.62 -15.59
C THR A 6 -25.57 17.65 -14.06
N LEU A 7 -26.09 16.61 -13.39
CA LEU A 7 -25.93 16.45 -11.95
C LEU A 7 -24.88 15.38 -11.69
N LEU A 8 -23.74 15.85 -11.17
CA LEU A 8 -22.65 15.09 -10.60
C LEU A 8 -23.18 14.01 -9.64
N SER A 9 -23.01 12.75 -10.01
CA SER A 9 -23.10 11.65 -9.05
C SER A 9 -21.73 11.48 -8.42
N ILE A 10 -21.51 12.19 -7.30
CA ILE A 10 -20.41 11.92 -6.39
C ILE A 10 -20.73 10.58 -5.72
N ILE A 11 -20.18 9.49 -6.27
CA ILE A 11 -20.21 8.19 -5.62
C ILE A 11 -19.07 8.18 -4.61
N PHE A 12 -19.35 8.71 -3.42
CA PHE A 12 -18.55 8.49 -2.23
C PHE A 12 -19.15 7.29 -1.52
N ALA A 13 -18.61 6.09 -1.74
CA ALA A 13 -19.10 4.90 -1.04
C ALA A 13 -17.96 3.96 -0.64
N THR A 14 -17.70 4.01 0.67
CA THR A 14 -17.27 2.91 1.52
C THR A 14 -15.88 2.34 1.29
N PHE A 15 -14.92 2.93 2.02
CA PHE A 15 -13.71 2.24 2.48
C PHE A 15 -14.14 1.07 3.37
N ALA A 16 -14.41 -0.08 2.77
CA ALA A 16 -14.64 -1.32 3.48
C ALA A 16 -13.35 -1.64 4.25
N SER A 17 -13.41 -1.50 5.57
CA SER A 17 -12.37 -2.01 6.46
C SER A 17 -12.47 -3.53 6.50
N VAL A 18 -11.97 -4.17 5.44
CA VAL A 18 -11.70 -5.60 5.45
C VAL A 18 -10.44 -5.77 6.29
N VAL A 19 -10.65 -6.11 7.56
CA VAL A 19 -9.59 -6.68 8.40
C VAL A 19 -9.29 -8.09 7.88
N VAL A 20 -8.46 -8.18 6.83
CA VAL A 20 -7.93 -9.46 6.36
C VAL A 20 -6.94 -9.95 7.41
N GLY A 21 -7.29 -11.04 8.09
CA GLY A 21 -6.37 -11.80 8.92
C GLY A 21 -5.18 -12.28 8.09
N CYS A 22 -3.99 -11.85 8.47
CA CYS A 22 -2.73 -12.22 7.83
C CYS A 22 -2.44 -13.71 8.01
N GLY A 23 -2.30 -14.42 6.89
CA GLY A 23 -1.81 -15.79 6.82
C GLY A 23 -0.94 -16.03 5.58
N ALA A 24 -0.12 -15.05 5.18
CA ALA A 24 0.86 -15.26 4.12
C ALA A 24 2.09 -15.97 4.69
N LYS A 25 2.20 -17.27 4.42
CA LYS A 25 3.35 -18.12 4.79
C LYS A 25 4.51 -17.88 3.80
N GLY A 26 5.01 -16.64 3.76
CA GLY A 26 6.27 -16.28 3.08
C GLY A 26 7.44 -16.45 4.04
N ASN A 27 8.62 -16.81 3.54
CA ASN A 27 9.85 -16.83 4.34
C ASN A 27 10.20 -15.38 4.70
N VAL A 28 9.74 -14.93 5.87
CA VAL A 28 10.08 -13.61 6.41
C VAL A 28 11.59 -13.53 6.59
N SER A 29 12.22 -12.50 6.01
CA SER A 29 13.66 -12.27 6.17
C SER A 29 14.04 -12.30 7.67
N PRO A 30 15.15 -12.98 8.05
CA PRO A 30 15.60 -13.04 9.43
C PRO A 30 15.93 -11.67 10.02
N ASP A 31 16.13 -10.65 9.17
CA ASP A 31 16.44 -9.28 9.58
C ASP A 31 15.21 -8.46 10.01
N VAL A 32 14.01 -9.04 9.93
CA VAL A 32 12.75 -8.39 10.35
C VAL A 32 12.59 -8.47 11.86
N LYS A 33 12.57 -7.31 12.52
CA LYS A 33 12.42 -7.22 13.98
C LYS A 33 10.99 -6.92 14.39
N ASP A 34 10.31 -6.01 13.70
CA ASP A 34 8.89 -5.72 13.87
C ASP A 34 8.06 -6.43 12.79
N ARG A 35 7.59 -7.65 13.11
CA ARG A 35 6.78 -8.47 12.21
C ARG A 35 5.41 -7.86 11.90
N LYS A 36 4.87 -7.00 12.78
CA LYS A 36 3.58 -6.35 12.55
C LYS A 36 3.73 -5.25 11.53
N ALA A 37 4.76 -4.41 11.68
CA ALA A 37 5.10 -3.38 10.70
C ALA A 37 5.38 -4.01 9.33
N TYR A 38 6.17 -5.08 9.29
CA TYR A 38 6.42 -5.85 8.08
C TYR A 38 5.14 -6.37 7.40
N SER A 39 4.24 -6.99 8.18
CA SER A 39 2.99 -7.54 7.65
C SER A 39 2.07 -6.45 7.11
N LEU A 40 2.05 -5.27 7.76
CA LEU A 40 1.31 -4.10 7.29
C LEU A 40 1.88 -3.56 5.97
N GLY A 41 3.21 -3.53 5.82
CA GLY A 41 3.88 -3.18 4.57
C GLY A 41 3.44 -4.09 3.43
N ARG A 42 3.44 -5.41 3.66
CA ARG A 42 2.94 -6.40 2.69
C ARG A 42 1.47 -6.18 2.33
N GLU A 43 0.62 -5.88 3.31
CA GLU A 43 -0.80 -5.61 3.06
C GLU A 43 -0.98 -4.39 2.14
N HIS A 44 -0.24 -3.30 2.40
CA HIS A 44 -0.33 -2.10 1.58
C HIS A 44 0.29 -2.27 0.20
N ALA A 45 1.32 -3.09 0.04
CA ALA A 45 1.82 -3.49 -1.27
C ALA A 45 0.74 -4.15 -2.13
N ARG A 46 -0.06 -5.08 -1.56
CA ARG A 46 -1.17 -5.70 -2.30
C ARG A 46 -2.23 -4.71 -2.75
N ARG A 47 -2.48 -3.67 -1.96
CA ARG A 47 -3.41 -2.60 -2.35
C ARG A 47 -2.85 -1.77 -3.50
N VAL A 48 -1.55 -1.49 -3.50
CA VAL A 48 -0.84 -0.81 -4.59
C VAL A 48 -0.88 -1.65 -5.87
N ILE A 49 -0.58 -2.95 -5.77
CA ILE A 49 -0.66 -3.91 -6.89
C ILE A 49 -2.07 -3.95 -7.47
N ALA A 50 -3.11 -3.98 -6.63
CA ALA A 50 -4.49 -4.05 -7.10
C ALA A 50 -4.96 -2.83 -7.92
N VAL A 51 -4.21 -1.72 -7.89
CA VAL A 51 -4.51 -0.49 -8.64
C VAL A 51 -3.42 -0.14 -9.64
N SER A 52 -2.48 -1.06 -9.95
CA SER A 52 -1.31 -0.79 -10.78
C SER A 52 -1.63 -0.35 -12.21
N ASP A 53 -2.79 -0.76 -12.75
CA ASP A 53 -3.26 -0.40 -14.09
C ASP A 53 -3.90 1.00 -14.18
N ASP A 54 -4.14 1.67 -13.05
CA ASP A 54 -4.64 3.05 -12.98
C ASP A 54 -3.54 3.95 -12.45
N GLU A 55 -2.89 4.70 -13.35
CA GLU A 55 -1.74 5.54 -13.02
C GLU A 55 -2.05 6.59 -11.93
N ALA A 56 -3.23 7.21 -11.95
CA ALA A 56 -3.59 8.22 -10.96
C ALA A 56 -3.79 7.58 -9.58
N ALA A 57 -4.51 6.46 -9.53
CA ALA A 57 -4.72 5.71 -8.30
C ALA A 57 -3.41 5.14 -7.75
N LEU A 58 -2.52 4.67 -8.63
CA LEU A 58 -1.19 4.17 -8.28
C LEU A 58 -0.34 5.27 -7.65
N GLN A 59 -0.28 6.46 -8.26
CA GLN A 59 0.48 7.60 -7.71
C GLN A 59 -0.05 8.01 -6.34
N ASP A 60 -1.37 8.11 -6.18
CA ASP A 60 -1.99 8.43 -4.88
C ASP A 60 -1.68 7.37 -3.82
N ALA A 61 -1.75 6.09 -4.17
CA ALA A 61 -1.45 4.99 -3.25
C ALA A 61 0.03 5.00 -2.81
N LEU A 62 0.96 5.30 -3.72
CA LEU A 62 2.39 5.43 -3.40
C LEU A 62 2.69 6.64 -2.50
N LEU A 63 2.00 7.75 -2.70
CA LEU A 63 2.10 8.92 -1.81
C LEU A 63 1.60 8.59 -0.40
N ASP A 64 0.49 7.84 -0.27
CA ASP A 64 -0.03 7.43 1.05
C ASP A 64 0.94 6.47 1.75
N VAL A 65 1.58 5.55 1.01
CA VAL A 65 2.65 4.68 1.53
C VAL A 65 3.83 5.51 2.04
N ARG A 66 4.28 6.53 1.28
CA ARG A 66 5.38 7.42 1.70
C ARG A 66 5.02 8.18 2.98
N ALA A 67 3.83 8.76 3.05
CA ALA A 67 3.35 9.46 4.24
C ALA A 67 3.28 8.51 5.46
N ARG A 68 2.90 7.26 5.23
CA ARG A 68 2.85 6.23 6.27
C ARG A 68 4.22 5.82 6.78
N ILE A 69 5.21 5.68 5.89
CA ILE A 69 6.62 5.46 6.29
C ILE A 69 7.07 6.56 7.24
N THR A 70 6.86 7.83 6.87
CA THR A 70 7.20 8.98 7.74
C THR A 70 6.45 8.91 9.07
N ASN A 71 5.15 8.67 9.06
CA ASN A 71 4.35 8.57 10.29
C ASN A 71 4.77 7.41 11.20
N ILE A 72 5.14 6.26 10.64
CA ILE A 72 5.65 5.11 11.41
C ILE A 72 7.01 5.46 12.00
N ASN A 73 7.90 6.06 11.22
CA ASN A 73 9.21 6.51 11.70
C ASN A 73 9.07 7.47 12.90
N ASP A 74 8.19 8.46 12.79
CA ASP A 74 8.04 9.51 13.80
C ASP A 74 7.38 9.00 15.09
N ARG A 75 6.48 8.01 14.98
CA ARG A 75 5.67 7.53 16.12
C ARG A 75 6.19 6.24 16.76
N LEU A 76 6.75 5.34 15.96
CA LEU A 76 7.17 3.99 16.37
C LEU A 76 8.69 3.79 16.24
N GLY A 77 9.36 4.67 15.50
CA GLY A 77 10.81 4.68 15.34
C GLY A 77 11.30 4.04 14.04
N PRO A 78 12.60 4.21 13.74
CA PRO A 78 13.19 3.85 12.46
C PRO A 78 13.17 2.35 12.18
N GLN A 79 13.27 1.49 13.22
CA GLN A 79 13.21 0.03 13.03
C GLN A 79 11.85 -0.42 12.50
N ALA A 80 10.74 0.07 13.09
CA ALA A 80 9.40 -0.27 12.63
C ALA A 80 9.15 0.28 11.20
N SER A 81 9.65 1.48 10.90
CA SER A 81 9.57 2.06 9.57
C SER A 81 10.32 1.22 8.53
N ALA A 82 11.55 0.80 8.84
CA ALA A 82 12.36 -0.02 7.96
C ALA A 82 11.74 -1.41 7.72
N ASP A 83 11.16 -2.02 8.76
CA ASP A 83 10.50 -3.32 8.60
C ASP A 83 9.19 -3.20 7.81
N TYR A 84 8.43 -2.10 7.97
CA TYR A 84 7.29 -1.79 7.10
C TYR A 84 7.70 -1.63 5.63
N GLU A 85 8.72 -0.81 5.36
CA GLU A 85 9.22 -0.60 4.00
C GLU A 85 9.72 -1.90 3.39
N ARG A 86 10.47 -2.71 4.15
CA ARG A 86 10.91 -4.04 3.70
C ARG A 86 9.74 -4.94 3.33
N GLY A 87 8.70 -5.00 4.16
CA GLY A 87 7.49 -5.78 3.84
C GLY A 87 6.80 -5.30 2.57
N PHE A 88 6.76 -3.98 2.36
CA PHE A 88 6.21 -3.39 1.15
C PHE A 88 7.01 -3.80 -0.10
N VAL A 89 8.34 -3.59 -0.08
CA VAL A 89 9.25 -3.94 -1.18
C VAL A 89 9.21 -5.43 -1.48
N ASP A 90 9.40 -6.29 -0.48
CA ASP A 90 9.42 -7.75 -0.63
C ASP A 90 8.14 -8.23 -1.34
N CYS A 91 6.99 -7.71 -0.95
CA CYS A 91 5.71 -8.12 -1.53
C CYS A 91 5.55 -7.67 -2.99
N ILE A 92 6.01 -6.47 -3.35
CA ILE A 92 6.00 -6.00 -4.74
C ILE A 92 6.96 -6.84 -5.60
N THR A 93 8.17 -7.11 -5.10
CA THR A 93 9.14 -7.95 -5.80
C THR A 93 8.64 -9.39 -5.98
N GLU A 94 7.95 -9.96 -4.99
CA GLU A 94 7.38 -11.31 -5.06
C GLU A 94 6.19 -11.42 -6.01
N GLU A 95 5.29 -10.43 -6.02
CA GLU A 95 3.98 -10.53 -6.69
C GLU A 95 3.94 -9.80 -8.06
N GLU A 96 4.77 -8.78 -8.31
CA GLU A 96 4.69 -7.88 -9.48
C GLU A 96 6.09 -7.35 -9.92
N ASP A 97 6.91 -8.21 -10.54
CA ASP A 97 8.29 -7.89 -10.96
C ASP A 97 8.38 -6.72 -11.98
N SER A 98 7.32 -6.49 -12.77
CA SER A 98 7.22 -5.34 -13.67
C SER A 98 7.09 -4.02 -12.90
N LEU A 99 6.22 -3.98 -11.88
CA LEU A 99 6.04 -2.80 -11.05
C LEU A 99 7.29 -2.56 -10.18
N ALA A 100 7.89 -3.63 -9.67
CA ALA A 100 9.13 -3.56 -8.88
C ALA A 100 10.25 -2.81 -9.64
N LYS A 101 10.44 -3.11 -10.92
CA LYS A 101 11.46 -2.47 -11.79
C LYS A 101 11.25 -0.98 -12.02
N VAL A 102 10.02 -0.49 -11.85
CA VAL A 102 9.69 0.93 -12.03
C VAL A 102 9.85 1.70 -10.72
N LEU A 103 9.58 1.05 -9.60
CA LEU A 103 9.58 1.69 -8.28
C LEU A 103 10.94 1.69 -7.58
N PHE A 104 11.83 0.76 -7.91
CA PHE A 104 13.12 0.54 -7.24
C PHE A 104 14.26 0.36 -8.25
#